data_AF-A0A0J6FHK1-F1
#
_entry.id   AF-A0A0J6FHK1-F1
#
_cell.length_a   1.000
_cell.length_b   1.000
_cell.length_c   1.000
_cell.angle_alpha   90.00
_cell.angle_beta   90.00
_cell.angle_gamma   90.00
#
_symmetry.space_group_name_H-M   'P 1'
#
loop_
_entity.id
_entity.type
_entity.pdbx_description
1 polymer ?
#
loop_
_entity_poly.entity_id
_entity_poly.type
_entity_poly.pdbx_seq_one_letter_code
_entity_poly.pdbx_strand_id
1 'polypeptide(L)'
;MDSLDPQVSYELSKLDPDVPFRATKAHLHHTWAKTFYSQPELYIQPESVAEIQKVVNLARKCRRRLVTVGSGHSPSDLTCTSSWIVNLDNFRRILSFSRETGVVTVESGIRLWQLGDELEKCGLMLPNLGSIDSQSIAGVISTGTHGSSLRFGLLSDSVQALSIALANGQVVRCSKTNNPSLFRAALLSLGALGIITEITIQAVPTFNIAWKQTLKSLPQVLEEWDSGLWTSSEYVRVWWLPYLKRAVVWRADKTDLPLRKPRSTFYGGRLGNAIYHNLLYLSNYFPRILPWIEWFIFGMQYGFKPGKYVAEAVEPGRTGLLMNCLYSQFVNEWAIPLEKGPQAISRLSAWLNGDAKAANIPFSPKGLWVHCPIEVRVSDTSKSETPRPYLEQTNKTGPTLYLNATLYRPHLRDPPCTARYYEAFEWLMRDLGGRPHWAKNFGESLGPADFQEMYGADLNEWLRVRNEADPHGMFLGEWHRRTLLPAQHAVSNSSEFPLAEREKSRRKFGKWGSGDGVEWVGDKSWSHPNAQLDKPGESEKFEAASPSPPATATSEESFDYLAHGEASIMGSSNPNGQDSSNF
;
A
#
# COMPACT_ATOMS: atom_id res chain seq x y z
N MET A 1 12.79 35.28 -0.52
CA MET A 1 12.63 34.11 0.38
C MET A 1 11.16 34.06 0.72
N ASP A 2 10.41 33.17 0.09
CA ASP A 2 8.95 33.22 0.15
C ASP A 2 8.46 32.79 1.54
N SER A 3 7.96 33.75 2.30
CA SER A 3 7.37 33.55 3.63
C SER A 3 6.25 32.52 3.59
N LEU A 4 6.10 31.70 4.64
CA LEU A 4 4.94 30.82 4.82
C LEU A 4 3.62 31.58 4.63
N ASP A 5 2.55 30.85 4.35
CA ASP A 5 1.20 31.42 4.37
C ASP A 5 1.00 32.21 5.70
N PRO A 6 0.47 33.45 5.67
CA PRO A 6 0.38 34.28 6.87
C PRO A 6 -0.39 33.64 8.02
N GLN A 7 -1.44 32.87 7.72
CA GLN A 7 -2.21 32.16 8.75
C GLN A 7 -1.35 31.06 9.38
N VAL A 8 -0.59 30.33 8.56
CA VAL A 8 0.34 29.30 9.05
C VAL A 8 1.42 29.91 9.93
N SER A 9 2.03 31.03 9.51
CA SER A 9 3.01 31.75 10.32
C SER A 9 2.44 32.22 11.66
N TYR A 10 1.23 32.76 11.65
CA TYR A 10 0.56 33.27 12.85
C TYR A 10 0.17 32.15 13.83
N GLU A 11 -0.38 31.04 13.34
CA GLU A 11 -0.69 29.90 14.21
C GLU A 11 0.56 29.19 14.71
N LEU A 12 1.63 29.12 13.90
CA LEU A 12 2.90 28.55 14.30
C LEU A 12 3.57 29.36 15.42
N SER A 13 3.47 30.70 15.40
CA SER A 13 4.05 31.54 16.47
C SER A 13 3.38 31.38 17.84
N LYS A 14 2.22 30.73 17.90
CA LYS A 14 1.51 30.40 19.16
C LYS A 14 1.92 29.05 19.74
N LEU A 15 2.68 28.23 18.99
CA LEU A 15 3.10 26.90 19.41
C LEU A 15 4.51 26.96 20.00
N ASP A 16 4.84 25.97 20.83
CA ASP A 16 6.13 25.85 21.51
C ASP A 16 7.31 25.95 20.52
N PRO A 17 8.15 27.00 20.56
CA PRO A 17 9.25 27.16 19.61
C PRO A 17 10.31 26.05 19.70
N ASP A 18 10.40 25.32 20.82
CA ASP A 18 11.41 24.28 21.04
C ASP A 18 11.09 22.98 20.29
N VAL A 19 9.82 22.75 19.94
CA VAL A 19 9.42 21.65 19.06
C VAL A 19 9.57 22.09 17.60
N PRO A 20 10.44 21.48 16.78
CA PRO A 20 10.64 21.98 15.41
C PRO A 20 9.42 21.87 14.49
N PHE A 21 9.33 22.72 13.47
CA PHE A 21 8.39 22.54 12.35
C PHE A 21 9.18 22.45 11.04
N ARG A 22 9.53 21.22 10.66
CA ARG A 22 10.43 20.92 9.54
C ARG A 22 9.70 20.88 8.21
N ALA A 23 9.27 22.04 7.74
CA ALA A 23 8.54 22.18 6.48
C ALA A 23 9.42 22.76 5.37
N THR A 24 9.26 22.22 4.17
CA THR A 24 9.84 22.75 2.93
C THR A 24 8.73 23.07 1.94
N LYS A 25 9.01 24.03 1.05
CA LYS A 25 8.14 24.39 -0.07
C LYS A 25 8.72 23.83 -1.37
N ALA A 26 7.91 23.84 -2.43
CA ALA A 26 8.32 23.45 -3.79
C ALA A 26 8.72 21.98 -3.93
N HIS A 27 8.24 21.09 -3.05
CA HIS A 27 8.33 19.66 -3.26
C HIS A 27 7.45 19.26 -4.45
N LEU A 28 8.01 18.48 -5.37
CA LEU A 28 7.23 17.82 -6.43
C LEU A 28 7.03 16.36 -6.02
N HIS A 29 5.82 16.03 -5.59
CA HIS A 29 5.45 14.65 -5.27
C HIS A 29 5.14 13.89 -6.55
N HIS A 30 5.54 12.61 -6.61
CA HIS A 30 5.15 11.69 -7.66
C HIS A 30 5.05 10.26 -7.15
N THR A 31 4.18 9.47 -7.78
CA THR A 31 4.19 8.01 -7.57
C THR A 31 5.48 7.39 -8.15
N TRP A 32 5.89 6.22 -7.68
CA TRP A 32 7.11 5.55 -8.18
C TRP A 32 7.06 5.31 -9.69
N ALA A 33 5.89 4.91 -10.19
CA ALA A 33 5.67 4.73 -11.61
C ALA A 33 5.63 6.05 -12.39
N LYS A 34 5.59 7.22 -11.73
CA LYS A 34 5.41 8.55 -12.36
C LYS A 34 4.13 8.61 -13.19
N THR A 35 3.09 7.96 -12.70
CA THR A 35 1.74 8.03 -13.28
C THR A 35 1.06 9.31 -12.85
N PHE A 36 1.23 9.66 -11.57
CA PHE A 36 0.70 10.87 -10.97
C PHE A 36 1.81 11.75 -10.40
N TYR A 37 1.61 13.05 -10.53
CA TYR A 37 2.39 14.13 -9.96
C TYR A 37 1.47 15.04 -9.15
N SER A 38 1.94 15.62 -8.06
CA SER A 38 1.22 16.69 -7.35
C SER A 38 2.21 17.63 -6.66
N GLN A 39 1.76 18.85 -6.36
CA GLN A 39 2.58 19.90 -5.77
C GLN A 39 1.93 20.36 -4.46
N PRO A 40 2.30 19.76 -3.31
CA PRO A 40 1.80 20.20 -2.02
C PRO A 40 2.24 21.63 -1.69
N GLU A 41 1.44 22.32 -0.89
CA GLU A 41 1.80 23.60 -0.26
C GLU A 41 3.03 23.43 0.63
N LEU A 42 3.03 22.39 1.48
CA LEU A 42 4.14 22.06 2.38
C LEU A 42 4.49 20.57 2.31
N TYR A 43 5.78 20.28 2.33
CA TYR A 43 6.33 18.95 2.56
C TYR A 43 7.08 18.94 3.90
N ILE A 44 6.59 18.13 4.83
CA ILE A 44 6.96 18.17 6.25
C ILE A 44 7.62 16.85 6.65
N GLN A 45 8.75 16.91 7.35
CA GLN A 45 9.49 15.72 7.81
C GLN A 45 9.75 15.78 9.32
N PRO A 46 8.80 15.31 10.14
CA PRO A 46 8.97 15.30 11.60
C PRO A 46 9.99 14.24 12.04
N GLU A 47 10.65 14.50 13.17
CA GLU A 47 11.62 13.58 13.80
C GLU A 47 11.17 13.06 15.18
N SER A 48 10.03 13.54 15.67
CA SER A 48 9.49 13.18 16.99
C SER A 48 7.96 13.16 17.01
N VAL A 49 7.40 12.48 18.01
CA VAL A 49 5.95 12.48 18.25
C VAL A 49 5.42 13.91 18.51
N ALA A 50 6.16 14.73 19.27
CA ALA A 50 5.80 16.11 19.54
C ALA A 50 5.69 16.94 18.25
N GLU A 51 6.60 16.74 17.29
CA GLU A 51 6.54 17.37 15.97
C GLU A 51 5.32 16.89 15.18
N ILE A 52 4.98 15.59 15.21
CA ILE A 52 3.77 15.04 14.58
C ILE A 52 2.51 15.71 15.16
N GLN A 53 2.41 15.80 16.49
CA GLN A 53 1.27 16.45 17.15
C GLN A 53 1.19 17.94 16.80
N LYS A 54 2.34 18.62 16.73
CA LYS A 54 2.42 20.01 16.26
C LYS A 54 1.87 20.16 14.84
N VAL A 55 2.26 19.28 13.91
CA VAL A 55 1.80 19.30 12.52
C VAL A 55 0.28 19.09 12.44
N VAL A 56 -0.25 18.09 13.15
CA VAL A 56 -1.69 17.78 13.22
C VAL A 56 -2.48 18.98 13.74
N ASN A 57 -2.04 19.57 14.85
CA ASN A 57 -2.70 20.73 15.45
C ASN A 57 -2.66 21.96 14.55
N LEU A 58 -1.51 22.23 13.92
CA LEU A 58 -1.36 23.36 13.02
C LEU A 58 -2.22 23.19 11.77
N ALA A 59 -2.24 22.00 11.18
CA ALA A 59 -3.06 21.69 10.00
C ALA A 59 -4.55 21.86 10.30
N ARG A 60 -5.02 21.36 11.46
CA ARG A 60 -6.39 21.54 11.93
C ARG A 60 -6.78 23.02 12.03
N LYS A 61 -5.97 23.83 12.70
CA LYS A 61 -6.22 25.28 12.87
C LYS A 61 -6.14 26.06 11.55
N CYS A 62 -5.24 25.66 10.65
CA CYS A 62 -5.09 26.26 9.32
C CYS A 62 -6.04 25.66 8.28
N ARG A 63 -6.93 24.74 8.69
CA ARG A 63 -7.86 24.04 7.80
C ARG A 63 -7.17 23.38 6.60
N ARG A 64 -6.05 22.70 6.84
CA ARG A 64 -5.25 22.01 5.83
C ARG A 64 -5.44 20.51 5.95
N ARG A 65 -5.62 19.85 4.81
CA ARG A 65 -5.55 18.40 4.72
C ARG A 65 -4.12 17.92 4.95
N LEU A 66 -3.96 16.81 5.66
CA LEU A 66 -2.72 16.07 5.79
C LEU A 66 -2.73 14.77 4.96
N VAL A 67 -1.60 14.48 4.32
CA VAL A 67 -1.35 13.19 3.65
C VAL A 67 -0.04 12.62 4.12
N THR A 68 -0.10 11.42 4.70
CA THR A 68 1.11 10.71 5.10
C THR A 68 1.68 9.93 3.93
N VAL A 69 2.97 10.12 3.61
CA VAL A 69 3.62 9.42 2.51
C VAL A 69 4.91 8.74 2.95
N GLY A 70 5.08 7.51 2.47
CA GLY A 70 6.38 6.84 2.43
C GLY A 70 7.14 7.20 1.16
N SER A 71 7.49 6.20 0.36
CA SER A 71 8.34 6.36 -0.83
C SER A 71 7.57 6.73 -2.09
N GLY A 72 6.26 6.99 -1.96
CA GLY A 72 5.36 7.19 -3.10
C GLY A 72 5.21 5.93 -3.97
N HIS A 73 5.52 4.73 -3.46
CA HIS A 73 5.59 3.52 -4.29
C HIS A 73 4.26 3.04 -4.86
N SER A 74 3.15 3.34 -4.18
CA SER A 74 1.81 3.01 -4.67
C SER A 74 1.56 3.69 -6.02
N PRO A 75 1.14 2.96 -7.08
CA PRO A 75 0.78 3.57 -8.35
C PRO A 75 -0.55 4.34 -8.33
N SER A 76 -1.29 4.31 -7.22
CA SER A 76 -2.54 5.05 -7.00
C SER A 76 -2.28 6.53 -6.68
N ASP A 77 -3.22 7.40 -7.04
CA ASP A 77 -3.28 8.82 -6.68
C ASP A 77 -3.75 9.06 -5.23
N LEU A 78 -3.91 8.02 -4.41
CA LEU A 78 -4.19 8.10 -2.97
C LEU A 78 -3.30 9.13 -2.23
N THR A 79 -2.04 9.24 -2.64
CA THR A 79 -1.04 10.14 -2.03
C THR A 79 -1.00 11.54 -2.64
N CYS A 80 -1.82 11.83 -3.66
CA CYS A 80 -1.83 13.14 -4.29
C CYS A 80 -2.54 14.17 -3.41
N THR A 81 -1.95 15.36 -3.34
CA THR A 81 -2.52 16.52 -2.64
C THR A 81 -1.89 17.81 -3.14
N SER A 82 -2.64 18.90 -3.02
CA SER A 82 -2.17 20.29 -3.14
C SER A 82 -2.07 20.97 -1.78
N SER A 83 -2.45 20.28 -0.69
CA SER A 83 -2.33 20.67 0.72
C SER A 83 -0.98 20.21 1.27
N TRP A 84 -0.93 19.56 2.44
CA TRP A 84 0.31 19.22 3.14
C TRP A 84 0.62 17.74 3.03
N ILE A 85 1.88 17.44 2.73
CA ILE A 85 2.43 16.09 2.80
C ILE A 85 3.29 15.97 4.06
N VAL A 86 3.06 14.90 4.83
CA VAL A 86 3.91 14.48 5.94
C VAL A 86 4.66 13.24 5.51
N ASN A 87 5.98 13.35 5.37
CA ASN A 87 6.85 12.22 5.09
C ASN A 87 7.59 11.80 6.36
N LEU A 88 7.48 10.52 6.70
CA LEU A 88 8.02 9.99 7.95
C LEU A 88 9.43 9.40 7.80
N ASP A 89 10.16 9.66 6.72
CA ASP A 89 11.45 9.00 6.49
C ASP A 89 12.47 9.29 7.59
N ASN A 90 12.37 10.44 8.27
CA ASN A 90 13.22 10.79 9.41
C ASN A 90 12.72 10.27 10.77
N PHE A 91 11.53 9.65 10.80
CA PHE A 91 10.91 9.01 11.97
C PHE A 91 11.02 7.47 11.81
N ARG A 92 12.23 6.95 12.02
CA ARG A 92 12.66 5.60 11.59
C ARG A 92 13.48 4.82 12.62
N ARG A 93 13.45 5.19 13.91
CA ARG A 93 14.24 4.54 14.96
C ARG A 93 13.67 3.17 15.33
N ILE A 94 14.56 2.26 15.70
CA ILE A 94 14.20 1.06 16.48
C ILE A 94 14.09 1.50 17.94
N LEU A 95 12.91 1.34 18.54
CA LEU A 95 12.63 1.79 19.91
C LEU A 95 12.94 0.69 20.94
N SER A 96 12.65 -0.56 20.60
CA SER A 96 12.95 -1.72 21.44
C SER A 96 13.03 -3.00 20.61
N PHE A 97 13.81 -3.97 21.05
CA PHE A 97 13.80 -5.33 20.50
C PHE A 97 14.08 -6.36 21.60
N SER A 98 13.54 -7.57 21.46
CA SER A 98 13.95 -8.74 22.25
C SER A 98 14.25 -9.89 21.31
N ARG A 99 15.46 -10.47 21.44
CA ARG A 99 15.89 -11.60 20.63
C ARG A 99 15.23 -12.90 21.06
N GLU A 100 14.89 -13.00 22.35
CA GLU A 100 14.26 -14.14 23.00
C GLU A 100 12.82 -14.31 22.53
N THR A 101 12.07 -13.19 22.47
CA THR A 101 10.66 -13.18 22.07
C THR A 101 10.45 -12.88 20.59
N GLY A 102 11.44 -12.26 19.93
CA GLY A 102 11.32 -11.76 18.56
C GLY A 102 10.44 -10.51 18.41
N VAL A 103 10.03 -9.88 19.51
CA VAL A 103 9.18 -8.68 19.49
C VAL A 103 10.04 -7.43 19.28
N VAL A 104 9.66 -6.61 18.30
CA VAL A 104 10.38 -5.37 17.94
C VAL A 104 9.39 -4.21 17.82
N THR A 105 9.71 -3.07 18.42
CA THR A 105 8.93 -1.83 18.28
C THR A 105 9.76 -0.81 17.52
N VAL A 106 9.16 -0.22 16.48
CA VAL A 106 9.83 0.72 15.57
C VAL A 106 8.97 1.93 15.29
N GLU A 107 9.60 3.05 14.96
CA GLU A 107 8.93 4.19 14.36
C GLU A 107 8.46 3.84 12.93
N SER A 108 7.26 4.26 12.60
CA SER A 108 6.47 3.77 11.47
C SER A 108 7.02 4.17 10.09
N GLY A 109 7.91 5.16 10.06
CA GLY A 109 8.54 5.69 8.85
C GLY A 109 9.68 4.84 8.30
N ILE A 110 10.22 3.92 9.11
CA ILE A 110 11.33 3.05 8.70
C ILE A 110 11.00 2.28 7.42
N ARG A 111 11.93 2.28 6.45
CA ARG A 111 11.81 1.48 5.22
C ARG A 111 12.04 0.00 5.52
N LEU A 112 11.40 -0.89 4.77
CA LEU A 112 11.58 -2.33 4.98
C LEU A 112 13.03 -2.77 4.76
N TRP A 113 13.77 -2.16 3.82
CA TRP A 113 15.19 -2.47 3.64
C TRP A 113 16.03 -2.08 4.86
N GLN A 114 15.78 -0.90 5.44
CA GLN A 114 16.44 -0.42 6.66
C GLN A 114 16.06 -1.29 7.86
N LEU A 115 14.78 -1.59 8.02
CA LEU A 115 14.29 -2.48 9.06
C LEU A 115 14.93 -3.86 8.94
N GLY A 116 15.02 -4.41 7.73
CA GLY A 116 15.70 -5.67 7.48
C GLY A 116 17.17 -5.64 7.91
N ASP A 117 17.91 -4.59 7.54
CA ASP A 117 19.30 -4.42 7.95
C ASP A 117 19.46 -4.29 9.48
N GLU A 118 18.56 -3.59 10.18
CA GLU A 118 18.60 -3.47 11.64
C GLU A 118 18.21 -4.78 12.35
N LEU A 119 17.19 -5.50 11.87
CA LEU A 119 16.79 -6.79 12.42
C LEU A 119 17.90 -7.84 12.28
N GLU A 120 18.58 -7.87 11.13
CA GLU A 120 19.69 -8.81 10.86
C GLU A 120 20.82 -8.66 11.88
N LYS A 121 21.14 -7.43 12.33
CA LYS A 121 22.16 -7.18 13.38
C LYS A 121 21.83 -7.86 14.71
N CYS A 122 20.54 -8.07 14.98
CA CYS A 122 20.04 -8.72 16.18
C CYS A 122 19.74 -10.22 15.96
N GLY A 123 20.04 -10.77 14.77
CA GLY A 123 19.71 -12.15 14.42
C GLY A 123 18.21 -12.39 14.20
N LEU A 124 17.47 -11.34 13.86
CA LEU A 124 16.04 -11.39 13.55
C LEU A 124 15.76 -11.00 12.09
N MET A 125 14.57 -11.32 11.59
CA MET A 125 14.06 -10.84 10.30
C MET A 125 12.53 -10.91 10.26
N LEU A 126 11.93 -10.30 9.25
CA LEU A 126 10.49 -10.47 8.98
C LEU A 126 10.22 -11.88 8.44
N PRO A 127 9.15 -12.56 8.88
CA PRO A 127 8.84 -13.93 8.43
C PRO A 127 8.45 -13.99 6.96
N ASN A 128 7.90 -12.91 6.41
CA ASN A 128 7.49 -12.79 5.02
C ASN A 128 7.68 -11.34 4.55
N LEU A 129 7.90 -11.17 3.25
CA LEU A 129 8.11 -9.87 2.61
C LEU A 129 7.34 -9.80 1.30
N GLY A 130 6.97 -8.57 0.93
CA GLY A 130 6.55 -8.27 -0.45
C GLY A 130 7.73 -8.38 -1.42
N SER A 131 7.47 -8.16 -2.71
CA SER A 131 8.50 -8.21 -3.75
C SER A 131 9.47 -7.00 -3.71
N ILE A 132 9.18 -5.98 -2.89
CA ILE A 132 9.89 -4.69 -2.83
C ILE A 132 10.02 -4.27 -1.37
N ASP A 133 11.16 -3.67 -1.02
CA ASP A 133 11.50 -3.25 0.35
C ASP A 133 11.75 -1.74 0.50
N SER A 134 11.58 -0.95 -0.57
CA SER A 134 11.65 0.52 -0.54
C SER A 134 10.43 1.20 0.12
N GLN A 135 9.40 0.43 0.47
CA GLN A 135 8.20 0.91 1.15
C GLN A 135 8.47 1.13 2.65
N SER A 136 7.78 2.08 3.30
CA SER A 136 7.78 2.16 4.77
C SER A 136 6.91 1.07 5.39
N ILE A 137 7.23 0.67 6.62
CA ILE A 137 6.42 -0.30 7.36
C ILE A 137 4.96 0.17 7.53
N ALA A 138 4.73 1.46 7.81
CA ALA A 138 3.38 2.02 7.87
C ALA A 138 2.62 1.87 6.54
N GLY A 139 3.31 2.10 5.42
CA GLY A 139 2.71 2.06 4.09
C GLY A 139 2.30 0.66 3.68
N VAL A 140 3.12 -0.36 4.00
CA VAL A 140 2.81 -1.75 3.64
C VAL A 140 1.65 -2.31 4.45
N ILE A 141 1.53 -1.94 5.73
CA ILE A 141 0.40 -2.30 6.58
C ILE A 141 -0.86 -1.57 6.08
N SER A 142 -0.79 -0.23 5.96
CA SER A 142 -1.96 0.60 5.62
C SER A 142 -2.60 0.29 4.27
N THR A 143 -1.94 -0.47 3.40
CA THR A 143 -2.43 -0.83 2.06
C THR A 143 -2.59 -2.35 1.85
N GLY A 144 -2.47 -3.15 2.90
CA GLY A 144 -2.69 -4.60 2.87
C GLY A 144 -1.66 -5.37 2.03
N THR A 145 -0.38 -5.01 2.13
CA THR A 145 0.70 -5.68 1.38
C THR A 145 0.88 -7.13 1.82
N HIS A 146 1.21 -8.00 0.88
CA HIS A 146 1.43 -9.43 1.12
C HIS A 146 2.64 -9.96 0.33
N GLY A 147 3.19 -11.07 0.83
CA GLY A 147 4.16 -11.90 0.10
C GLY A 147 3.47 -12.94 -0.80
N SER A 148 4.10 -14.11 -0.95
CA SER A 148 3.49 -15.24 -1.68
C SER A 148 3.76 -16.58 -0.99
N SER A 149 2.82 -16.99 -0.13
CA SER A 149 2.90 -18.20 0.68
C SER A 149 1.52 -18.57 1.24
N LEU A 150 1.17 -19.86 1.28
CA LEU A 150 -0.03 -20.33 1.99
C LEU A 150 0.16 -20.45 3.51
N ARG A 151 1.35 -20.15 4.03
CA ARG A 151 1.63 -20.14 5.48
C ARG A 151 1.46 -18.76 6.10
N PHE A 152 1.44 -17.71 5.28
CA PHE A 152 1.41 -16.32 5.75
C PHE A 152 0.25 -15.57 5.11
N GLY A 153 -0.34 -14.67 5.87
CA GLY A 153 -1.34 -13.72 5.39
C GLY A 153 -0.71 -12.44 4.86
N LEU A 154 -1.29 -11.31 5.28
CA LEU A 154 -0.74 -9.99 4.98
C LEU A 154 0.49 -9.72 5.84
N LEU A 155 1.28 -8.70 5.48
CA LEU A 155 2.37 -8.22 6.35
C LEU A 155 1.84 -7.68 7.69
N SER A 156 0.60 -7.22 7.73
CA SER A 156 -0.08 -6.78 8.96
C SER A 156 -0.31 -7.92 9.95
N ASP A 157 -0.25 -9.18 9.53
CA ASP A 157 -0.45 -10.33 10.43
C ASP A 157 0.64 -10.45 11.49
N SER A 158 1.84 -9.90 11.25
CA SER A 158 2.91 -9.86 12.25
C SER A 158 2.80 -8.70 13.23
N VAL A 159 1.83 -7.78 13.06
CA VAL A 159 1.67 -6.61 13.92
C VAL A 159 0.94 -7.00 15.20
N GLN A 160 1.54 -6.72 16.35
CA GLN A 160 0.96 -6.98 17.67
C GLN A 160 0.25 -5.76 18.25
N ALA A 161 0.78 -4.57 17.98
CA ALA A 161 0.24 -3.29 18.44
C ALA A 161 0.73 -2.15 17.54
N LEU A 162 0.01 -1.04 17.56
CA LEU A 162 0.43 0.20 16.92
C LEU A 162 -0.02 1.42 17.73
N SER A 163 0.68 2.54 17.54
CA SER A 163 0.32 3.86 18.06
C SER A 163 -0.05 4.77 16.90
N ILE A 164 -1.12 5.57 17.01
CA ILE A 164 -1.62 6.46 15.96
C ILE A 164 -1.95 7.85 16.50
N ALA A 165 -1.45 8.89 15.84
CA ALA A 165 -1.83 10.28 16.11
C ALA A 165 -3.11 10.62 15.33
N LEU A 166 -4.20 10.88 16.06
CA LEU A 166 -5.54 11.18 15.53
C LEU A 166 -5.70 12.66 15.17
N ALA A 167 -6.81 13.04 14.54
CA ALA A 167 -7.06 14.40 14.08
C ALA A 167 -7.12 15.46 15.22
N ASN A 168 -7.42 15.02 16.44
CA ASN A 168 -7.42 15.87 17.63
C ASN A 168 -6.02 16.12 18.23
N GLY A 169 -4.98 15.44 17.71
CA GLY A 169 -3.60 15.53 18.18
C GLY A 169 -3.22 14.53 19.29
N GLN A 170 -4.16 13.70 19.74
CA GLN A 170 -3.86 12.63 20.71
C GLN A 170 -3.18 11.45 20.01
N VAL A 171 -2.27 10.79 20.73
CA VAL A 171 -1.64 9.54 20.30
C VAL A 171 -2.29 8.40 21.06
N VAL A 172 -2.97 7.51 20.33
CA VAL A 172 -3.69 6.38 20.90
C VAL A 172 -2.96 5.10 20.54
N ARG A 173 -2.70 4.25 21.55
CA ARG A 173 -2.18 2.90 21.34
C ARG A 173 -3.34 1.91 21.19
N CYS A 174 -3.22 1.00 20.24
CA CYS A 174 -4.19 -0.06 20.02
C CYS A 174 -3.52 -1.40 19.68
N SER A 175 -4.18 -2.49 20.01
CA SER A 175 -3.76 -3.88 19.85
C SER A 175 -4.99 -4.79 19.72
N LYS A 176 -4.78 -6.11 19.67
CA LYS A 176 -5.86 -7.10 19.73
C LYS A 176 -6.77 -6.96 20.97
N THR A 177 -6.22 -6.49 22.08
CA THR A 177 -6.91 -6.43 23.38
C THR A 177 -7.19 -5.01 23.87
N ASN A 178 -6.53 -4.01 23.28
CA ASN A 178 -6.70 -2.60 23.63
C ASN A 178 -7.17 -1.82 22.40
N ASN A 179 -8.34 -1.18 22.46
CA ASN A 179 -8.96 -0.49 21.31
C ASN A 179 -9.02 -1.37 20.03
N PRO A 180 -9.65 -2.56 20.09
CA PRO A 180 -9.62 -3.54 19.01
C PRO A 180 -10.23 -3.02 17.70
N SER A 181 -11.27 -2.19 17.78
CA SER A 181 -11.90 -1.54 16.63
C SER A 181 -10.91 -0.60 15.92
N LEU A 182 -10.20 0.25 16.67
CA LEU A 182 -9.14 1.10 16.12
C LEU A 182 -7.99 0.26 15.54
N PHE A 183 -7.59 -0.80 16.23
CA PHE A 183 -6.51 -1.67 15.76
C PHE A 183 -6.83 -2.30 14.41
N ARG A 184 -8.01 -2.92 14.26
CA ARG A 184 -8.47 -3.53 13.00
C ARG A 184 -8.57 -2.50 11.87
N ALA A 185 -9.02 -1.28 12.16
CA ALA A 185 -9.06 -0.22 11.15
C ALA A 185 -7.66 0.28 10.78
N ALA A 186 -6.75 0.41 11.74
CA ALA A 186 -5.40 0.93 11.52
C ALA A 186 -4.46 -0.07 10.82
N LEU A 187 -4.67 -1.38 10.99
CA LEU A 187 -3.98 -2.43 10.21
C LEU A 187 -4.22 -2.30 8.70
N LEU A 188 -5.27 -1.59 8.26
CA LEU A 188 -5.49 -1.20 6.87
C LEU A 188 -6.16 0.18 6.80
N SER A 189 -5.41 1.21 7.19
CA SER A 189 -5.93 2.57 7.40
C SER A 189 -6.12 3.39 6.14
N LEU A 190 -5.42 3.05 5.04
CA LEU A 190 -5.32 3.87 3.82
C LEU A 190 -4.86 5.32 4.06
N GLY A 191 -4.30 5.61 5.23
CA GLY A 191 -3.93 6.97 5.65
C GLY A 191 -5.11 7.85 6.03
N ALA A 192 -6.31 7.30 6.23
CA ALA A 192 -7.56 8.05 6.48
C ALA A 192 -7.89 8.27 7.97
N LEU A 193 -7.20 7.57 8.87
CA LEU A 193 -7.50 7.60 10.32
C LEU A 193 -6.62 8.57 11.10
N GLY A 194 -5.41 8.83 10.59
CA GLY A 194 -4.36 9.51 11.35
C GLY A 194 -2.97 9.12 10.89
N ILE A 195 -1.97 9.54 11.65
CA ILE A 195 -0.55 9.25 11.39
C ILE A 195 -0.12 8.13 12.33
N ILE A 196 0.05 6.91 11.81
CA ILE A 196 0.64 5.81 12.58
C ILE A 196 2.06 6.25 12.98
N THR A 197 2.39 6.23 14.26
CA THR A 197 3.70 6.67 14.78
C THR A 197 4.59 5.48 15.10
N GLU A 198 4.07 4.44 15.74
CA GLU A 198 4.85 3.30 16.18
C GLU A 198 4.16 2.00 15.81
N ILE A 199 4.95 0.96 15.56
CA ILE A 199 4.47 -0.38 15.23
C ILE A 199 5.29 -1.40 16.00
N THR A 200 4.61 -2.26 16.76
CA THR A 200 5.20 -3.43 17.41
C THR A 200 4.92 -4.67 16.55
N ILE A 201 5.96 -5.39 16.16
CA ILE A 201 5.90 -6.53 15.25
C ILE A 201 6.56 -7.79 15.82
N GLN A 202 6.06 -8.95 15.40
CA GLN A 202 6.70 -10.24 15.59
C GLN A 202 7.69 -10.53 14.46
N ALA A 203 8.97 -10.46 14.76
CA ALA A 203 10.04 -10.96 13.92
C ALA A 203 10.33 -12.45 14.23
N VAL A 204 11.11 -13.09 13.37
CA VAL A 204 11.59 -14.47 13.53
C VAL A 204 13.11 -14.51 13.45
N PRO A 205 13.77 -15.58 13.92
CA PRO A 205 15.21 -15.76 13.71
C PRO A 205 15.58 -15.68 12.22
N THR A 206 16.75 -15.10 11.91
CA THR A 206 17.27 -15.05 10.54
C THR A 206 17.39 -16.44 9.92
N PHE A 207 17.06 -16.56 8.64
CA PHE A 207 17.22 -17.79 7.86
C PHE A 207 17.73 -17.50 6.45
N ASN A 208 18.41 -18.48 5.84
CA ASN A 208 18.64 -18.46 4.39
C ASN A 208 17.45 -19.10 3.67
N ILE A 209 17.30 -18.79 2.39
CA ILE A 209 16.30 -19.38 1.53
C ILE A 209 16.98 -20.05 0.32
N ALA A 210 16.66 -21.32 0.09
CA ALA A 210 17.00 -22.01 -1.15
C ALA A 210 15.82 -21.88 -2.09
N TRP A 211 16.04 -21.33 -3.28
CA TRP A 211 14.98 -21.21 -4.28
C TRP A 211 15.34 -21.91 -5.58
N LYS A 212 14.28 -22.32 -6.28
CA LYS A 212 14.30 -22.99 -7.58
C LYS A 212 13.24 -22.40 -8.48
N GLN A 213 13.64 -22.07 -9.70
CA GLN A 213 12.79 -21.55 -10.75
C GLN A 213 12.79 -22.49 -11.96
N THR A 214 11.60 -22.80 -12.47
CA THR A 214 11.39 -23.71 -13.60
C THR A 214 10.40 -23.13 -14.60
N LEU A 215 10.50 -23.51 -15.88
CA LEU A 215 9.54 -23.15 -16.92
C LEU A 215 8.61 -24.34 -17.22
N LYS A 216 7.32 -24.16 -16.96
CA LYS A 216 6.26 -25.17 -17.18
C LYS A 216 5.29 -24.73 -18.28
N SER A 217 4.57 -25.69 -18.86
CA SER A 217 3.42 -25.36 -19.71
C SER A 217 2.25 -24.88 -18.84
N LEU A 218 1.37 -24.04 -19.39
CA LEU A 218 0.18 -23.61 -18.68
C LEU A 218 -0.73 -24.80 -18.28
N PRO A 219 -1.00 -25.80 -19.14
CA PRO A 219 -1.78 -26.98 -18.75
C PRO A 219 -1.21 -27.72 -17.53
N GLN A 220 0.11 -27.89 -17.45
CA GLN A 220 0.76 -28.53 -16.28
C GLN A 220 0.54 -27.72 -15.00
N VAL A 221 0.63 -26.39 -15.08
CA VAL A 221 0.38 -25.53 -13.91
C VAL A 221 -1.07 -25.60 -13.45
N LEU A 222 -2.02 -25.70 -14.39
CA LEU A 222 -3.44 -25.83 -14.07
C LEU A 222 -3.79 -27.22 -13.51
N GLU A 223 -3.17 -28.28 -14.01
CA GLU A 223 -3.32 -29.65 -13.49
C GLU A 223 -2.73 -29.77 -12.07
N GLU A 224 -1.59 -29.15 -11.82
CA GLU A 224 -0.95 -29.14 -10.50
C GLU A 224 -1.63 -28.23 -9.48
N TRP A 225 -2.58 -27.37 -9.91
CA TRP A 225 -3.12 -26.28 -9.11
C TRP A 225 -3.68 -26.75 -7.76
N ASP A 226 -4.53 -27.78 -7.81
CA ASP A 226 -5.16 -28.39 -6.63
C ASP A 226 -4.36 -29.58 -6.08
N SER A 227 -3.37 -30.09 -6.84
CA SER A 227 -2.58 -31.28 -6.48
C SER A 227 -1.23 -30.93 -5.84
N GLY A 228 -1.07 -29.70 -5.33
CA GLY A 228 0.08 -29.32 -4.51
C GLY A 228 1.03 -28.29 -5.12
N LEU A 229 0.67 -27.60 -6.22
CA LEU A 229 1.44 -26.47 -6.74
C LEU A 229 1.79 -25.48 -5.63
N TRP A 230 0.79 -25.07 -4.85
CA TRP A 230 0.91 -24.03 -3.82
C TRP A 230 1.46 -24.52 -2.47
N THR A 231 1.46 -25.84 -2.24
CA THR A 231 1.97 -26.47 -1.01
C THR A 231 3.33 -27.14 -1.21
N SER A 232 3.86 -27.12 -2.43
CA SER A 232 5.15 -27.74 -2.78
C SER A 232 6.37 -27.13 -2.09
N SER A 233 6.27 -25.89 -1.62
CA SER A 233 7.30 -25.16 -0.87
C SER A 233 6.63 -24.11 0.02
N GLU A 234 7.37 -23.58 1.00
CA GLU A 234 6.87 -22.49 1.87
C GLU A 234 6.49 -21.24 1.07
N TYR A 235 7.29 -20.87 0.06
CA TYR A 235 7.00 -19.75 -0.82
C TYR A 235 6.87 -20.24 -2.26
N VAL A 236 5.80 -19.82 -2.93
CA VAL A 236 5.53 -20.18 -4.33
C VAL A 236 5.06 -18.95 -5.08
N ARG A 237 5.66 -18.67 -6.24
CA ARG A 237 5.27 -17.59 -7.15
C ARG A 237 5.14 -18.14 -8.57
N VAL A 238 4.16 -17.65 -9.31
CA VAL A 238 3.96 -18.02 -10.70
C VAL A 238 3.89 -16.76 -11.55
N TRP A 239 4.71 -16.68 -12.61
CA TRP A 239 4.58 -15.67 -13.65
C TRP A 239 4.04 -16.31 -14.91
N TRP A 240 2.80 -15.98 -15.23
CA TRP A 240 2.11 -16.50 -16.41
C TRP A 240 2.44 -15.65 -17.64
N LEU A 241 2.78 -16.33 -18.73
CA LEU A 241 3.14 -15.78 -20.04
C LEU A 241 2.02 -16.16 -21.04
N PRO A 242 1.04 -15.26 -21.30
CA PRO A 242 -0.19 -15.61 -22.02
C PRO A 242 0.04 -16.11 -23.46
N TYR A 243 0.85 -15.40 -24.26
CA TYR A 243 1.09 -15.78 -25.66
C TYR A 243 1.87 -17.09 -25.80
N LEU A 244 2.73 -17.38 -24.84
CA LEU A 244 3.56 -18.58 -24.84
C LEU A 244 2.80 -19.81 -24.31
N LYS A 245 1.64 -19.63 -23.68
CA LYS A 245 0.91 -20.66 -22.91
C LYS A 245 1.85 -21.40 -21.93
N ARG A 246 2.68 -20.61 -21.24
CA ARG A 246 3.71 -21.09 -20.30
C ARG A 246 3.65 -20.29 -19.02
N ALA A 247 4.26 -20.84 -17.98
CA ALA A 247 4.41 -20.15 -16.72
C ALA A 247 5.79 -20.46 -16.12
N VAL A 248 6.41 -19.42 -15.55
CA VAL A 248 7.59 -19.57 -14.73
C VAL A 248 7.12 -19.84 -13.31
N VAL A 249 7.54 -20.97 -12.73
CA VAL A 249 7.21 -21.35 -11.36
C VAL A 249 8.47 -21.23 -10.51
N TRP A 250 8.42 -20.34 -9.53
CA TRP A 250 9.46 -20.14 -8.53
C TRP A 250 8.99 -20.68 -7.19
N ARG A 251 9.86 -21.43 -6.53
CA ARG A 251 9.61 -22.11 -5.26
C ARG A 251 10.79 -21.87 -4.35
N ALA A 252 10.54 -21.71 -3.06
CA ALA A 252 11.61 -21.52 -2.10
C ALA A 252 11.26 -22.02 -0.70
N ASP A 253 12.28 -22.50 0.00
CA ASP A 253 12.19 -23.03 1.36
C ASP A 253 13.34 -22.51 2.21
N LYS A 254 13.09 -22.40 3.52
CA LYS A 254 14.12 -22.06 4.51
C LYS A 254 15.21 -23.13 4.51
N THR A 255 16.46 -22.73 4.68
CA THR A 255 17.60 -23.63 4.60
C THR A 255 18.78 -23.16 5.42
N ASP A 256 19.66 -24.10 5.79
CA ASP A 256 20.99 -23.84 6.36
C ASP A 256 22.12 -24.08 5.35
N LEU A 257 21.77 -24.35 4.08
CA LEU A 257 22.76 -24.52 3.02
C LEU A 257 23.63 -23.26 2.85
N PRO A 258 24.91 -23.42 2.44
CA PRO A 258 25.78 -22.30 2.18
C PRO A 258 25.25 -21.43 1.03
N LEU A 259 25.52 -20.13 1.12
CA LEU A 259 25.10 -19.17 0.11
C LEU A 259 25.62 -19.54 -1.28
N ARG A 260 24.74 -19.45 -2.27
CA ARG A 260 25.01 -19.77 -3.66
C ARG A 260 24.33 -18.73 -4.53
N LYS A 261 25.12 -17.87 -5.16
CA LYS A 261 24.58 -16.79 -6.01
C LYS A 261 23.78 -17.34 -7.19
N PRO A 262 22.72 -16.64 -7.63
CA PRO A 262 22.02 -16.98 -8.86
C PRO A 262 22.93 -16.87 -10.08
N ARG A 263 22.65 -17.67 -11.11
CA ARG A 263 23.28 -17.51 -12.42
C ARG A 263 22.86 -16.16 -13.03
N SER A 264 23.80 -15.47 -13.68
CA SER A 264 23.47 -14.29 -14.47
C SER A 264 22.55 -14.67 -15.62
N THR A 265 21.59 -13.80 -15.93
CA THR A 265 20.61 -14.03 -16.99
C THR A 265 20.67 -12.91 -18.01
N PHE A 266 20.30 -13.20 -19.26
CA PHE A 266 20.33 -12.23 -20.36
C PHE A 266 19.51 -10.97 -20.02
N TYR A 267 18.30 -11.18 -19.49
CA TYR A 267 17.36 -10.13 -19.12
C TYR A 267 17.78 -9.33 -17.88
N GLY A 268 18.52 -9.95 -16.96
CA GLY A 268 19.09 -9.28 -15.78
C GLY A 268 20.30 -8.38 -16.11
N GLY A 269 20.84 -8.47 -17.32
CA GLY A 269 21.92 -7.61 -17.80
C GLY A 269 21.42 -6.29 -18.39
N ARG A 270 22.27 -5.25 -18.34
CA ARG A 270 21.96 -3.90 -18.91
C ARG A 270 21.54 -3.95 -20.38
N LEU A 271 22.16 -4.84 -21.17
CA LEU A 271 21.85 -4.98 -22.60
C LEU A 271 20.47 -5.59 -22.85
N GLY A 272 20.14 -6.70 -22.18
CA GLY A 272 18.83 -7.34 -22.34
C GLY A 272 17.68 -6.45 -21.84
N ASN A 273 17.91 -5.73 -20.74
CA ASN A 273 16.99 -4.72 -20.25
C ASN A 273 16.76 -3.59 -21.29
N ALA A 274 17.83 -3.00 -21.83
CA ALA A 274 17.70 -1.97 -22.86
C ALA A 274 16.99 -2.46 -24.13
N ILE A 275 17.28 -3.69 -24.59
CA ILE A 275 16.61 -4.29 -25.75
C ILE A 275 15.11 -4.42 -25.49
N TYR A 276 14.71 -5.01 -24.37
CA TYR A 276 13.28 -5.19 -24.08
C TYR A 276 12.56 -3.86 -23.91
N HIS A 277 13.17 -2.89 -23.22
CA HIS A 277 12.59 -1.57 -23.01
C HIS A 277 12.26 -0.86 -24.33
N ASN A 278 13.18 -0.90 -25.30
CA ASN A 278 12.99 -0.30 -26.62
C ASN A 278 12.00 -1.10 -27.48
N LEU A 279 12.00 -2.43 -27.42
CA LEU A 279 11.03 -3.25 -28.12
C LEU A 279 9.60 -3.01 -27.61
N LEU A 280 9.41 -2.91 -26.29
CA LEU A 280 8.14 -2.52 -25.69
C LEU A 280 7.73 -1.11 -26.12
N TYR A 281 8.67 -0.17 -26.18
CA TYR A 281 8.37 1.18 -26.67
C TYR A 281 7.89 1.17 -28.12
N LEU A 282 8.55 0.43 -29.00
CA LEU A 282 8.11 0.24 -30.39
C LEU A 282 6.72 -0.40 -30.47
N SER A 283 6.43 -1.33 -29.56
CA SER A 283 5.14 -2.01 -29.49
C SER A 283 3.97 -1.08 -29.15
N ASN A 284 4.20 0.08 -28.51
CA ASN A 284 3.15 1.07 -28.32
C ASN A 284 2.64 1.64 -29.66
N TYR A 285 3.46 1.63 -30.72
CA TYR A 285 3.09 2.08 -32.06
C TYR A 285 2.64 0.95 -32.97
N PHE A 286 3.20 -0.26 -32.78
CA PHE A 286 2.86 -1.45 -33.55
C PHE A 286 2.48 -2.63 -32.66
N PRO A 287 1.35 -2.59 -31.91
CA PRO A 287 1.08 -3.56 -30.83
C PRO A 287 1.09 -5.04 -31.25
N ARG A 288 0.79 -5.33 -32.54
CA ARG A 288 0.79 -6.68 -33.12
C ARG A 288 2.13 -7.41 -33.05
N ILE A 289 3.25 -6.70 -32.81
CA ILE A 289 4.57 -7.33 -32.67
C ILE A 289 4.79 -7.92 -31.27
N LEU A 290 3.95 -7.61 -30.27
CA LEU A 290 4.13 -8.04 -28.88
C LEU A 290 4.32 -9.55 -28.70
N PRO A 291 3.51 -10.44 -29.31
CA PRO A 291 3.72 -11.88 -29.18
C PRO A 291 5.11 -12.34 -29.63
N TRP A 292 5.64 -11.72 -30.68
CA TRP A 292 6.99 -12.00 -31.16
C TRP A 292 8.05 -11.47 -30.20
N ILE A 293 7.88 -10.26 -29.67
CA ILE A 293 8.78 -9.69 -28.65
C ILE A 293 8.84 -10.62 -27.44
N GLU A 294 7.68 -11.06 -26.93
CA GLU A 294 7.63 -11.98 -25.78
C GLU A 294 8.30 -13.30 -26.08
N TRP A 295 7.99 -13.91 -27.23
CA TRP A 295 8.63 -15.15 -27.65
C TRP A 295 10.16 -15.01 -27.71
N PHE A 296 10.66 -13.91 -28.25
CA PHE A 296 12.09 -13.65 -28.33
C PHE A 296 12.71 -13.43 -26.95
N ILE A 297 12.17 -12.49 -26.15
CA ILE A 297 12.75 -12.10 -24.87
C ILE A 297 12.68 -13.23 -23.85
N PHE A 298 11.51 -13.86 -23.67
CA PHE A 298 11.37 -14.96 -22.73
C PHE A 298 11.99 -16.26 -23.24
N GLY A 299 12.08 -16.44 -24.57
CA GLY A 299 12.85 -17.52 -25.17
C GLY A 299 14.35 -17.40 -24.91
N MET A 300 14.91 -16.19 -24.98
CA MET A 300 16.31 -15.92 -24.62
C MET A 300 16.57 -16.06 -23.12
N GLN A 301 15.61 -15.67 -22.28
CA GLN A 301 15.74 -15.69 -20.84
C GLN A 301 15.53 -17.08 -20.22
N TYR A 302 14.47 -17.79 -20.62
CA TYR A 302 14.02 -19.04 -20.02
C TYR A 302 14.10 -20.24 -20.98
N GLY A 303 14.61 -20.04 -22.20
CA GLY A 303 14.64 -21.05 -23.24
C GLY A 303 13.35 -21.13 -24.06
N PHE A 304 13.52 -21.53 -25.32
CA PHE A 304 12.41 -21.65 -26.28
C PHE A 304 11.53 -22.89 -26.08
N LYS A 305 11.90 -23.84 -25.20
CA LYS A 305 11.13 -25.06 -24.90
C LYS A 305 10.99 -25.27 -23.38
N PRO A 306 9.80 -25.63 -22.85
CA PRO A 306 9.62 -25.97 -21.43
C PRO A 306 10.48 -27.16 -20.97
N GLY A 307 10.65 -27.30 -19.66
CA GLY A 307 11.28 -28.48 -19.03
C GLY A 307 12.82 -28.53 -19.04
N LYS A 308 13.50 -27.67 -19.81
CA LYS A 308 14.98 -27.60 -19.82
C LYS A 308 15.55 -26.51 -18.92
N TYR A 309 14.75 -25.48 -18.61
CA TYR A 309 15.21 -24.36 -17.80
C TYR A 309 15.04 -24.66 -16.31
N VAL A 310 16.17 -24.58 -15.60
CA VAL A 310 16.24 -24.63 -14.15
C VAL A 310 17.25 -23.57 -13.71
N ALA A 311 16.82 -22.65 -12.85
CA ALA A 311 17.68 -21.73 -12.13
C ALA A 311 17.48 -21.94 -10.63
N GLU A 312 18.55 -21.86 -9.86
CA GLU A 312 18.52 -22.09 -8.43
C GLU A 312 19.56 -21.20 -7.74
N ALA A 313 19.29 -20.79 -6.51
CA ALA A 313 20.22 -20.06 -5.66
C ALA A 313 19.94 -20.32 -4.18
N VAL A 314 20.88 -19.93 -3.33
CA VAL A 314 20.71 -19.85 -1.88
C VAL A 314 21.11 -18.45 -1.44
N GLU A 315 20.17 -17.69 -0.93
CA GLU A 315 20.33 -16.28 -0.57
C GLU A 315 19.85 -16.04 0.86
N PRO A 316 20.33 -14.98 1.55
CA PRO A 316 19.73 -14.56 2.81
C PRO A 316 18.23 -14.30 2.60
N GLY A 317 17.37 -14.74 3.53
CA GLY A 317 15.91 -14.69 3.36
C GLY A 317 15.38 -13.28 3.04
N ARG A 318 16.00 -12.24 3.60
CA ARG A 318 15.67 -10.84 3.27
C ARG A 318 15.82 -10.51 1.79
N THR A 319 16.86 -11.00 1.12
CA THR A 319 17.15 -10.67 -0.28
C THR A 319 16.53 -11.66 -1.26
N GLY A 320 16.52 -12.96 -0.92
CA GLY A 320 15.99 -14.02 -1.78
C GLY A 320 14.47 -13.95 -1.99
N LEU A 321 13.74 -13.19 -1.16
CA LEU A 321 12.31 -12.93 -1.32
C LEU A 321 12.01 -11.70 -2.20
N LEU A 322 12.98 -10.84 -2.49
CA LEU A 322 12.77 -9.61 -3.25
C LEU A 322 12.79 -9.87 -4.76
N MET A 323 12.28 -8.90 -5.52
CA MET A 323 12.33 -8.92 -6.97
C MET A 323 12.71 -7.55 -7.52
N ASN A 324 13.46 -7.55 -8.61
CA ASN A 324 13.79 -6.34 -9.33
C ASN A 324 12.55 -5.81 -10.08
N CYS A 325 12.11 -4.60 -9.73
CA CYS A 325 11.17 -3.83 -10.53
C CYS A 325 11.91 -3.13 -11.65
N LEU A 326 11.82 -3.68 -12.86
CA LEU A 326 12.71 -3.31 -13.97
C LEU A 326 12.33 -1.99 -14.65
N TYR A 327 11.03 -1.73 -14.80
CA TYR A 327 10.52 -0.52 -15.46
C TYR A 327 9.37 0.06 -14.67
N SER A 328 9.14 1.37 -14.86
CA SER A 328 7.86 1.98 -14.52
C SER A 328 6.72 1.14 -15.10
N GLN A 329 5.66 0.94 -14.32
CA GLN A 329 4.55 0.05 -14.68
C GLN A 329 3.25 0.51 -14.04
N PHE A 330 2.16 0.34 -14.77
CA PHE A 330 0.84 0.19 -14.15
C PHE A 330 0.75 -1.20 -13.53
N VAL A 331 0.08 -1.27 -12.39
CA VAL A 331 -0.10 -2.52 -11.65
C VAL A 331 -1.55 -2.56 -11.21
N ASN A 332 -2.30 -3.53 -11.72
CA ASN A 332 -3.68 -3.78 -11.33
C ASN A 332 -3.75 -5.19 -10.74
N GLU A 333 -4.09 -5.30 -9.46
CA GLU A 333 -4.04 -6.57 -8.75
C GLU A 333 -5.33 -6.79 -7.97
N TRP A 334 -5.84 -8.00 -8.05
CA TRP A 334 -7.07 -8.40 -7.37
C TRP A 334 -6.86 -9.70 -6.60
N ALA A 335 -7.49 -9.76 -5.43
CA ALA A 335 -7.63 -10.94 -4.61
C ALA A 335 -8.91 -11.68 -4.99
N ILE A 336 -8.81 -12.98 -5.31
CA ILE A 336 -9.93 -13.90 -5.51
C ILE A 336 -9.71 -15.18 -4.69
N PRO A 337 -10.75 -15.99 -4.41
CA PRO A 337 -10.54 -17.32 -3.81
C PRO A 337 -9.59 -18.19 -4.65
N LEU A 338 -8.68 -18.92 -4.01
CA LEU A 338 -7.63 -19.67 -4.70
C LEU A 338 -8.17 -20.69 -5.71
N GLU A 339 -9.28 -21.34 -5.36
CA GLU A 339 -9.97 -22.34 -6.18
C GLU A 339 -10.54 -21.75 -7.48
N LYS A 340 -10.73 -20.42 -7.55
CA LYS A 340 -11.16 -19.73 -8.78
C LYS A 340 -10.02 -19.43 -9.75
N GLY A 341 -8.77 -19.66 -9.34
CA GLY A 341 -7.58 -19.37 -10.13
C GLY A 341 -7.54 -20.03 -11.52
N PRO A 342 -7.80 -21.35 -11.64
CA PRO A 342 -7.80 -22.01 -12.94
C PRO A 342 -8.86 -21.43 -13.89
N GLN A 343 -10.03 -21.09 -13.36
CA GLN A 343 -11.11 -20.44 -14.11
C GLN A 343 -10.68 -19.04 -14.58
N ALA A 344 -10.10 -18.23 -13.69
CA ALA A 344 -9.63 -16.88 -14.01
C ALA A 344 -8.58 -16.89 -15.13
N ILE A 345 -7.54 -17.73 -14.98
CA ILE A 345 -6.44 -17.83 -15.95
C ILE A 345 -6.95 -18.38 -17.28
N SER A 346 -7.81 -19.40 -17.26
CA SER A 346 -8.34 -20.00 -18.50
C SER A 346 -9.20 -19.02 -19.29
N ARG A 347 -10.10 -18.28 -18.61
CA ARG A 347 -10.97 -17.28 -19.25
C ARG A 347 -10.17 -16.10 -19.80
N LEU A 348 -9.23 -15.58 -19.00
CA LEU A 348 -8.38 -14.48 -19.45
C LEU A 348 -7.45 -14.90 -20.60
N SER A 349 -6.94 -16.15 -20.56
CA SER A 349 -6.13 -16.72 -21.64
C SER A 349 -6.93 -16.85 -22.93
N ALA A 350 -8.14 -17.41 -22.87
CA ALA A 350 -9.05 -17.50 -24.00
C ALA A 350 -9.32 -16.13 -24.61
N TRP A 351 -9.59 -15.13 -23.75
CA TRP A 351 -9.87 -13.77 -24.18
C TRP A 351 -8.69 -13.10 -24.90
N LEU A 352 -7.50 -13.15 -24.31
CA LEU A 352 -6.27 -12.60 -24.92
C LEU A 352 -5.90 -13.31 -26.24
N ASN A 353 -6.35 -14.55 -26.43
CA ASN A 353 -6.12 -15.34 -27.65
C ASN A 353 -7.32 -15.32 -28.62
N GLY A 354 -8.35 -14.50 -28.37
CA GLY A 354 -9.47 -14.27 -29.29
C GLY A 354 -10.60 -15.31 -29.25
N ASP A 355 -10.60 -16.23 -28.30
CA ASP A 355 -11.70 -17.18 -28.10
C ASP A 355 -12.77 -16.58 -27.17
N ALA A 356 -13.68 -15.82 -27.76
CA ALA A 356 -14.74 -15.13 -27.03
C ALA A 356 -15.71 -16.09 -26.31
N LYS A 357 -15.95 -17.28 -26.87
CA LYS A 357 -16.89 -18.26 -26.30
C LYS A 357 -16.31 -18.88 -25.04
N ALA A 358 -15.05 -19.31 -25.07
CA ALA A 358 -14.41 -19.87 -23.88
C ALA A 358 -14.08 -18.81 -22.82
N ALA A 359 -13.82 -17.56 -23.23
CA ALA A 359 -13.56 -16.45 -22.32
C ALA A 359 -14.77 -16.08 -21.46
N ASN A 360 -15.95 -15.97 -22.09
CA ASN A 360 -17.15 -15.40 -21.46
C ASN A 360 -16.86 -14.07 -20.77
N ILE A 361 -16.21 -13.14 -21.47
CA ILE A 361 -15.92 -11.77 -21.02
C ILE A 361 -16.63 -10.82 -21.98
N PRO A 362 -17.46 -9.85 -21.52
CA PRO A 362 -18.36 -9.07 -22.36
C PRO A 362 -17.67 -7.95 -23.14
N PHE A 363 -16.34 -7.91 -23.14
CA PHE A 363 -15.54 -6.90 -23.83
C PHE A 363 -14.79 -7.53 -24.99
N SER A 364 -14.74 -6.85 -26.14
CA SER A 364 -14.00 -7.38 -27.29
C SER A 364 -12.48 -7.24 -27.08
N PRO A 365 -11.68 -8.30 -27.34
CA PRO A 365 -10.22 -8.23 -27.38
C PRO A 365 -9.69 -7.76 -28.76
N LYS A 366 -10.57 -7.38 -29.71
CA LYS A 366 -10.16 -7.02 -31.08
C LYS A 366 -9.19 -5.84 -31.06
N GLY A 367 -8.00 -6.04 -31.60
CA GLY A 367 -6.96 -5.02 -31.66
C GLY A 367 -6.19 -4.82 -30.34
N LEU A 368 -6.50 -5.59 -29.31
CA LEU A 368 -5.82 -5.57 -28.03
C LEU A 368 -4.58 -6.47 -28.08
N TRP A 369 -3.45 -5.92 -27.63
CA TRP A 369 -2.22 -6.67 -27.40
C TRP A 369 -1.65 -6.23 -26.06
N VAL A 370 -1.28 -7.19 -25.23
CA VAL A 370 -0.90 -7.01 -23.83
C VAL A 370 0.40 -7.74 -23.62
N HIS A 371 1.41 -7.06 -23.10
CA HIS A 371 2.64 -7.70 -22.66
C HIS A 371 2.55 -8.20 -21.21
N CYS A 372 3.41 -9.14 -20.90
CA CYS A 372 3.46 -9.89 -19.66
C CYS A 372 4.69 -9.49 -18.80
N PRO A 373 4.88 -10.07 -17.61
CA PRO A 373 4.13 -11.18 -17.00
C PRO A 373 2.81 -10.77 -16.32
N ILE A 374 1.86 -11.71 -16.25
CA ILE A 374 0.79 -11.69 -15.22
C ILE A 374 1.35 -12.43 -14.01
N GLU A 375 1.51 -11.73 -12.91
CA GLU A 375 2.02 -12.31 -11.68
C GLU A 375 0.88 -12.95 -10.88
N VAL A 376 1.14 -14.14 -10.36
CA VAL A 376 0.19 -14.98 -9.65
C VAL A 376 0.81 -15.36 -8.30
N ARG A 377 0.19 -14.87 -7.23
CA ARG A 377 0.69 -14.99 -5.85
C ARG A 377 -0.40 -15.52 -4.94
N VAL A 378 -0.04 -16.07 -3.79
CA VAL A 378 -1.02 -16.60 -2.83
C VAL A 378 -0.77 -16.11 -1.42
N SER A 379 -1.83 -15.99 -0.63
CA SER A 379 -1.75 -15.80 0.81
C SER A 379 -2.87 -16.57 1.50
N ASP A 380 -2.74 -16.82 2.80
CA ASP A 380 -3.81 -17.42 3.59
C ASP A 380 -3.90 -16.75 4.97
N THR A 381 -4.92 -15.90 5.13
CA THR A 381 -5.24 -15.18 6.37
C THR A 381 -6.30 -15.92 7.20
N SER A 382 -6.91 -16.99 6.67
CA SER A 382 -7.93 -17.76 7.39
C SER A 382 -7.37 -18.48 8.63
N LYS A 383 -6.03 -18.61 8.68
CA LYS A 383 -5.26 -19.20 9.77
C LYS A 383 -4.61 -18.16 10.68
N SER A 384 -4.85 -16.86 10.45
CA SER A 384 -4.20 -15.79 11.22
C SER A 384 -4.79 -15.68 12.63
N GLU A 385 -3.92 -15.52 13.63
CA GLU A 385 -4.33 -15.23 15.00
C GLU A 385 -4.54 -13.72 15.25
N THR A 386 -4.03 -12.89 14.34
CA THR A 386 -4.17 -11.44 14.37
C THR A 386 -5.58 -11.05 13.91
N PRO A 387 -6.27 -10.12 14.61
CA PRO A 387 -7.58 -9.65 14.20
C PRO A 387 -7.58 -9.16 12.76
N ARG A 388 -8.51 -9.70 11.96
CA ARG A 388 -8.68 -9.37 10.56
C ARG A 388 -8.99 -7.87 10.36
N PRO A 389 -8.15 -7.08 9.65
CA PRO A 389 -8.51 -5.73 9.26
C PRO A 389 -9.86 -5.66 8.52
N TYR A 390 -10.62 -4.58 8.75
CA TYR A 390 -11.96 -4.42 8.16
C TYR A 390 -11.93 -4.40 6.63
N LEU A 391 -10.95 -3.70 6.04
CA LEU A 391 -10.81 -3.56 4.59
C LEU A 391 -9.97 -4.66 3.95
N GLU A 392 -9.71 -5.77 4.66
CA GLU A 392 -8.86 -6.85 4.15
C GLU A 392 -9.46 -7.54 2.91
N GLN A 393 -8.69 -7.56 1.82
CA GLN A 393 -9.12 -8.05 0.50
C GLN A 393 -9.13 -9.58 0.33
N THR A 394 -8.55 -10.34 1.26
CA THR A 394 -8.44 -11.81 1.17
C THR A 394 -9.79 -12.52 1.35
N ASN A 395 -9.84 -13.80 0.99
CA ASN A 395 -10.95 -14.68 1.35
C ASN A 395 -10.95 -14.93 2.88
N LYS A 396 -12.14 -14.84 3.50
CA LYS A 396 -12.31 -15.04 4.95
C LYS A 396 -12.16 -16.50 5.38
N THR A 397 -12.56 -17.44 4.53
CA THR A 397 -12.70 -18.86 4.91
C THR A 397 -11.65 -19.77 4.29
N GLY A 398 -10.70 -19.21 3.54
CA GLY A 398 -9.68 -20.03 2.87
C GLY A 398 -8.59 -19.21 2.18
N PRO A 399 -7.71 -19.90 1.43
CA PRO A 399 -6.60 -19.27 0.77
C PRO A 399 -7.05 -18.32 -0.35
N THR A 400 -6.24 -17.30 -0.57
CA THR A 400 -6.47 -16.22 -1.55
C THR A 400 -5.42 -16.28 -2.64
N LEU A 401 -5.87 -16.12 -3.87
CA LEU A 401 -5.03 -15.85 -5.04
C LEU A 401 -5.01 -14.35 -5.31
N TYR A 402 -3.82 -13.81 -5.53
CA TYR A 402 -3.62 -12.49 -6.12
C TYR A 402 -3.20 -12.65 -7.57
N LEU A 403 -3.99 -12.06 -8.46
CA LEU A 403 -3.67 -11.92 -9.88
C LEU A 403 -3.29 -10.48 -10.16
N ASN A 404 -2.08 -10.28 -10.68
CA ASN A 404 -1.51 -8.97 -10.97
C ASN A 404 -1.30 -8.78 -12.48
N ALA A 405 -2.18 -7.99 -13.07
CA ALA A 405 -2.13 -7.51 -14.44
C ALA A 405 -1.19 -6.29 -14.57
N THR A 406 0.10 -6.55 -14.74
CA THR A 406 1.13 -5.51 -14.88
C THR A 406 1.25 -5.04 -16.33
N LEU A 407 1.40 -3.73 -16.53
CA LEU A 407 1.71 -3.12 -17.82
C LEU A 407 2.91 -2.17 -17.68
N TYR A 408 4.09 -2.58 -18.16
CA TYR A 408 5.26 -1.71 -18.29
C TYR A 408 4.99 -0.44 -19.12
N ARG A 409 5.54 0.68 -18.65
CA ARG A 409 5.50 2.01 -19.25
C ARG A 409 6.90 2.37 -19.80
N PRO A 410 7.28 1.85 -20.99
CA PRO A 410 8.60 2.09 -21.53
C PRO A 410 8.81 3.59 -21.79
N HIS A 411 9.94 4.14 -21.36
CA HIS A 411 10.20 5.59 -21.35
C HIS A 411 9.05 6.45 -20.77
N LEU A 412 8.34 5.93 -19.76
CA LEU A 412 7.17 6.56 -19.14
C LEU A 412 6.00 6.80 -20.11
N ARG A 413 5.88 5.97 -21.15
CA ARG A 413 4.78 6.02 -22.11
C ARG A 413 3.74 4.97 -21.82
N ASP A 414 2.49 5.39 -21.83
CA ASP A 414 1.36 4.54 -21.46
C ASP A 414 1.05 3.56 -22.60
N PRO A 415 0.92 2.26 -22.31
CA PRO A 415 0.49 1.30 -23.33
C PRO A 415 -0.93 1.61 -23.82
N PRO A 416 -1.20 1.56 -25.14
CA PRO A 416 -2.51 1.90 -25.68
C PRO A 416 -3.62 0.91 -25.28
N CYS A 417 -3.24 -0.29 -24.81
CA CYS A 417 -4.15 -1.34 -24.37
C CYS A 417 -4.74 -1.11 -22.96
N THR A 418 -4.21 -0.16 -22.18
CA THR A 418 -4.43 -0.06 -20.73
C THR A 418 -5.91 -0.05 -20.34
N ALA A 419 -6.72 0.84 -20.93
CA ALA A 419 -8.13 1.00 -20.57
C ALA A 419 -8.96 -0.27 -20.83
N ARG A 420 -8.91 -0.82 -22.05
CA ARG A 420 -9.65 -2.03 -22.42
C ARG A 420 -9.15 -3.28 -21.69
N TYR A 421 -7.84 -3.36 -21.41
CA TYR A 421 -7.30 -4.48 -20.66
C TYR A 421 -7.81 -4.49 -19.22
N TYR A 422 -7.76 -3.35 -18.54
CA TYR A 422 -8.22 -3.24 -17.15
C TYR A 422 -9.75 -3.30 -17.03
N GLU A 423 -10.51 -2.75 -17.98
CA GLU A 423 -11.97 -2.93 -18.05
C GLU A 423 -12.37 -4.42 -18.04
N ALA A 424 -11.74 -5.23 -18.90
CA ALA A 424 -12.01 -6.66 -19.00
C ALA A 424 -11.48 -7.46 -17.81
N PHE A 425 -10.27 -7.13 -17.34
CA PHE A 425 -9.63 -7.78 -16.21
C PHE A 425 -10.43 -7.57 -14.93
N GLU A 426 -10.76 -6.33 -14.60
CA GLU A 426 -11.50 -5.99 -13.37
C GLU A 426 -12.90 -6.60 -13.37
N TRP A 427 -13.60 -6.57 -14.50
CA TRP A 427 -14.89 -7.24 -14.62
C TRP A 427 -14.79 -8.74 -14.33
N LEU A 428 -13.78 -9.42 -14.87
CA LEU A 428 -13.57 -10.85 -14.61
C LEU A 428 -13.26 -11.10 -13.13
N MET A 429 -12.44 -10.25 -12.50
CA MET A 429 -12.12 -10.39 -11.08
C MET A 429 -13.37 -10.23 -10.21
N ARG A 430 -14.23 -9.26 -10.52
CA ARG A 430 -15.53 -9.07 -9.85
C ARG A 430 -16.49 -10.24 -10.06
N ASP A 431 -16.61 -10.74 -11.28
CA ASP A 431 -17.45 -11.90 -11.63
C ASP A 431 -17.02 -13.16 -10.84
N LEU A 432 -15.76 -13.22 -10.40
CA LEU A 432 -15.21 -14.27 -9.55
C LEU A 432 -15.24 -13.95 -8.05
N GLY A 433 -15.96 -12.89 -7.64
CA GLY A 433 -16.10 -12.48 -6.24
C GLY A 433 -14.85 -11.80 -5.66
N GLY A 434 -14.03 -11.21 -6.52
CA GLY A 434 -12.76 -10.61 -6.14
C GLY A 434 -12.84 -9.22 -5.54
N ARG A 435 -11.73 -8.79 -4.94
CA ARG A 435 -11.53 -7.45 -4.38
C ARG A 435 -10.20 -6.86 -4.87
N PRO A 436 -10.13 -5.57 -5.21
CA PRO A 436 -8.89 -4.95 -5.65
C PRO A 436 -7.89 -4.82 -4.49
N HIS A 437 -6.60 -4.89 -4.80
CA HIS A 437 -5.54 -4.57 -3.83
C HIS A 437 -5.40 -3.05 -3.70
N TRP A 438 -5.50 -2.52 -2.47
CA TRP A 438 -5.55 -1.09 -2.21
C TRP A 438 -4.34 -0.26 -2.66
N ALA A 439 -3.14 -0.82 -2.58
CA ALA A 439 -1.94 -0.19 -3.10
C ALA A 439 -1.92 -0.03 -4.64
N LYS A 440 -2.77 -0.74 -5.40
CA LYS A 440 -2.63 -0.88 -6.85
C LYS A 440 -3.62 0.01 -7.60
N ASN A 441 -3.50 0.04 -8.93
CA ASN A 441 -4.46 0.69 -9.81
C ASN A 441 -5.71 -0.18 -9.91
N PHE A 442 -6.88 0.47 -9.90
CA PHE A 442 -8.15 -0.09 -10.33
C PHE A 442 -9.01 1.05 -10.91
N GLY A 443 -9.98 0.71 -11.74
CA GLY A 443 -10.76 1.65 -12.53
C GLY A 443 -11.61 2.59 -11.69
N GLU A 444 -11.79 3.81 -12.20
CA GLU A 444 -12.66 4.83 -11.61
C GLU A 444 -14.16 4.50 -11.76
N SER A 445 -14.49 3.42 -12.48
CA SER A 445 -15.84 2.87 -12.52
C SER A 445 -16.25 2.20 -11.22
N LEU A 446 -15.31 1.88 -10.32
CA LEU A 446 -15.60 1.40 -8.98
C LEU A 446 -15.88 2.57 -8.05
N GLY A 447 -17.02 2.52 -7.38
CA GLY A 447 -17.45 3.52 -6.43
C GLY A 447 -17.85 2.93 -5.07
N PRO A 448 -18.35 3.78 -4.16
CA PRO A 448 -18.66 3.39 -2.78
C PRO A 448 -19.67 2.23 -2.70
N ALA A 449 -20.62 2.16 -3.64
CA ALA A 449 -21.58 1.07 -3.71
C ALA A 449 -20.95 -0.30 -4.00
N ASP A 450 -19.95 -0.36 -4.90
CA ASP A 450 -19.23 -1.60 -5.19
C ASP A 450 -18.44 -2.07 -3.95
N PHE A 451 -17.79 -1.14 -3.25
CA PHE A 451 -17.06 -1.47 -2.02
C PHE A 451 -17.99 -1.84 -0.87
N GLN A 452 -19.19 -1.24 -0.79
CA GLN A 452 -20.23 -1.65 0.15
C GLN A 452 -20.69 -3.09 -0.12
N GLU A 453 -20.85 -3.48 -1.38
CA GLU A 453 -21.17 -4.87 -1.76
C GLU A 453 -20.02 -5.82 -1.37
N MET A 454 -18.77 -5.42 -1.64
CA MET A 454 -17.60 -6.25 -1.35
C MET A 454 -17.40 -6.49 0.15
N TYR A 455 -17.54 -5.46 0.99
CA TYR A 455 -17.12 -5.49 2.40
C TYR A 455 -18.29 -5.52 3.40
N GLY A 456 -19.48 -5.06 3.03
CA GLY A 456 -20.67 -5.11 3.87
C GLY A 456 -20.47 -4.44 5.24
N ALA A 457 -20.76 -5.18 6.31
CA ALA A 457 -20.66 -4.68 7.69
C ALA A 457 -19.23 -4.25 8.09
N ASP A 458 -18.19 -4.84 7.49
CA ASP A 458 -16.81 -4.44 7.79
C ASP A 458 -16.53 -3.01 7.30
N LEU A 459 -17.08 -2.59 6.15
CA LEU A 459 -16.93 -1.21 5.67
C LEU A 459 -17.66 -0.23 6.59
N ASN A 460 -18.85 -0.58 7.06
CA ASN A 460 -19.61 0.26 7.99
C ASN A 460 -18.83 0.52 9.28
N GLU A 461 -18.21 -0.53 9.82
CA GLU A 461 -17.44 -0.43 11.06
C GLU A 461 -16.12 0.33 10.85
N TRP A 462 -15.46 0.15 9.70
CA TRP A 462 -14.30 0.97 9.35
C TRP A 462 -14.66 2.45 9.21
N LEU A 463 -15.80 2.77 8.57
CA LEU A 463 -16.30 4.13 8.42
C LEU A 463 -16.66 4.76 9.77
N ARG A 464 -17.24 3.99 10.71
CA ARG A 464 -17.49 4.41 12.09
C ARG A 464 -16.20 4.84 12.77
N VAL A 465 -15.21 3.94 12.83
CA VAL A 465 -13.91 4.22 13.46
C VAL A 465 -13.21 5.41 12.81
N ARG A 466 -13.27 5.53 11.48
CA ARG A 466 -12.71 6.67 10.75
C ARG A 466 -13.40 7.98 11.12
N ASN A 467 -14.72 8.00 11.17
CA ASN A 467 -15.49 9.19 11.53
C ASN A 467 -15.19 9.66 12.95
N GLU A 468 -14.99 8.73 13.88
CA GLU A 468 -14.62 9.06 15.25
C GLU A 468 -13.16 9.55 15.36
N ALA A 469 -12.24 8.95 14.60
CA ALA A 469 -10.82 9.33 14.55
C ALA A 469 -10.56 10.69 13.89
N ASP A 470 -11.35 11.04 12.86
CA ASP A 470 -11.25 12.27 12.09
C ASP A 470 -12.63 12.79 11.63
N PRO A 471 -13.41 13.41 12.54
CA PRO A 471 -14.77 13.87 12.24
C PRO A 471 -14.83 14.93 11.13
N HIS A 472 -13.76 15.68 10.92
CA HIS A 472 -13.72 16.78 9.95
C HIS A 472 -13.07 16.39 8.61
N GLY A 473 -12.51 15.19 8.52
CA GLY A 473 -11.86 14.65 7.31
C GLY A 473 -10.55 15.33 6.95
N MET A 474 -9.74 15.73 7.94
CA MET A 474 -8.39 16.26 7.74
C MET A 474 -7.45 15.30 6.98
N PHE A 475 -7.67 13.99 7.08
CA PHE A 475 -6.88 12.96 6.39
C PHE A 475 -7.53 12.49 5.07
N LEU A 476 -8.74 12.97 4.76
CA LEU A 476 -9.49 12.54 3.58
C LEU A 476 -9.18 13.39 2.35
N GLY A 477 -9.14 12.74 1.20
CA GLY A 477 -8.95 13.37 -0.11
C GLY A 477 -9.88 12.78 -1.16
N GLU A 478 -9.75 13.22 -2.41
CA GLU A 478 -10.66 12.80 -3.48
C GLU A 478 -10.69 11.28 -3.69
N TRP A 479 -9.54 10.61 -3.59
CA TRP A 479 -9.47 9.16 -3.68
C TRP A 479 -10.38 8.47 -2.65
N HIS A 480 -10.34 8.90 -1.39
CA HIS A 480 -11.19 8.34 -0.33
C HIS A 480 -12.67 8.57 -0.64
N ARG A 481 -13.01 9.78 -1.09
CA ARG A 481 -14.38 10.17 -1.39
C ARG A 481 -14.99 9.32 -2.50
N ARG A 482 -14.28 9.18 -3.63
CA ARG A 482 -14.80 8.42 -4.77
C ARG A 482 -14.81 6.91 -4.54
N THR A 483 -14.01 6.41 -3.60
CA THR A 483 -13.83 4.96 -3.38
C THR A 483 -14.63 4.45 -2.18
N LEU A 484 -14.61 5.14 -1.03
CA LEU A 484 -15.12 4.59 0.24
C LEU A 484 -16.28 5.37 0.85
N LEU A 485 -16.39 6.67 0.57
CA LEU A 485 -17.39 7.51 1.25
C LEU A 485 -18.74 7.38 0.53
N PRO A 486 -19.84 7.07 1.23
CA PRO A 486 -21.16 6.92 0.61
C PRO A 486 -21.55 8.14 -0.24
N ALA A 487 -22.27 7.88 -1.35
CA ALA A 487 -22.84 8.96 -2.14
C ALA A 487 -23.82 9.77 -1.28
N GLN A 488 -23.61 11.08 -1.21
CA GLN A 488 -24.41 11.99 -0.37
C GLN A 488 -25.90 11.88 -0.74
N HIS A 489 -26.74 11.39 0.17
CA HIS A 489 -28.17 11.61 0.03
C HIS A 489 -28.43 13.10 0.18
N ALA A 490 -29.06 13.68 -0.84
CA ALA A 490 -29.34 15.09 -0.99
C ALA A 490 -30.28 15.63 0.11
N VAL A 491 -29.83 15.81 1.35
CA VAL A 491 -30.50 16.65 2.35
C VAL A 491 -29.46 17.21 3.37
N SER A 492 -29.44 18.53 3.46
CA SER A 492 -28.74 19.41 4.41
C SER A 492 -27.34 19.93 4.01
N ASN A 493 -27.24 21.26 4.00
CA ASN A 493 -26.14 22.10 3.54
C ASN A 493 -24.93 22.12 4.50
N SER A 494 -24.49 20.98 5.02
CA SER A 494 -23.21 20.87 5.73
C SER A 494 -22.27 19.91 4.98
N SER A 495 -21.07 20.38 4.63
CA SER A 495 -20.02 19.50 4.12
C SER A 495 -19.59 18.59 5.26
N GLU A 496 -20.08 17.35 5.30
CA GLU A 496 -19.82 16.36 6.37
C GLU A 496 -18.32 16.28 6.76
N PHE A 497 -17.43 16.49 5.79
CA PHE A 497 -15.98 16.56 5.99
C PHE A 497 -15.40 17.89 5.47
N PRO A 498 -15.45 18.98 6.27
CA PRO A 498 -15.09 20.32 5.82
C PRO A 498 -13.58 20.52 5.55
N LEU A 499 -12.72 19.59 5.96
CA LEU A 499 -11.28 19.61 5.70
C LEU A 499 -10.84 18.65 4.58
N ALA A 500 -11.77 17.85 4.05
CA ALA A 500 -11.47 16.85 3.04
C ALA A 500 -11.23 17.51 1.67
N GLU A 501 -10.01 17.37 1.16
CA GLU A 501 -9.61 17.94 -0.13
C GLU A 501 -10.40 17.31 -1.29
N ARG A 502 -10.74 18.11 -2.29
CA ARG A 502 -11.33 17.67 -3.56
C ARG A 502 -10.34 17.82 -4.69
N GLU A 503 -10.45 16.97 -5.69
CA GLU A 503 -9.74 17.21 -6.94
C GLU A 503 -10.39 18.37 -7.69
N LYS A 504 -9.58 19.34 -8.12
CA LYS A 504 -10.00 20.47 -8.94
C LYS A 504 -9.81 20.19 -10.43
N SER A 505 -8.69 19.56 -10.79
CA SER A 505 -8.39 19.22 -12.18
C SER A 505 -7.27 18.18 -12.29
N ARG A 506 -7.29 17.42 -13.39
CA ARG A 506 -6.15 16.65 -13.90
C ARG A 506 -5.72 17.17 -15.26
N ARG A 507 -4.40 17.20 -15.49
CA ARG A 507 -3.81 17.59 -16.78
C ARG A 507 -2.53 16.82 -17.03
N LYS A 508 -2.06 16.76 -18.28
CA LYS A 508 -0.70 16.24 -18.56
C LYS A 508 0.32 17.10 -17.81
N PHE A 509 1.28 16.47 -17.12
CA PHE A 509 2.28 17.23 -16.35
C PHE A 509 3.21 18.04 -17.26
N GLY A 510 3.52 17.51 -18.45
CA GLY A 510 4.12 18.29 -19.55
C GLY A 510 5.56 18.76 -19.35
N LYS A 511 6.25 18.36 -18.27
CA LYS A 511 7.68 18.66 -18.09
C LYS A 511 8.56 17.64 -18.81
N TRP A 512 9.72 18.09 -19.26
CA TRP A 512 10.69 17.19 -19.90
C TRP A 512 11.05 16.02 -18.96
N GLY A 513 11.03 14.80 -19.49
CA GLY A 513 11.33 13.59 -18.71
C GLY A 513 10.17 13.02 -17.88
N SER A 514 8.94 13.56 -17.97
CA SER A 514 7.77 13.02 -17.26
C SER A 514 6.92 12.01 -18.04
N GLY A 515 7.20 11.83 -19.34
CA GLY A 515 6.40 10.99 -20.23
C GLY A 515 4.93 11.38 -20.23
N ASP A 516 4.05 10.39 -20.13
CA ASP A 516 2.59 10.56 -20.16
C ASP A 516 1.98 10.81 -18.77
N GLY A 517 2.80 11.00 -17.73
CA GLY A 517 2.32 11.25 -16.38
C GLY A 517 1.42 12.49 -16.27
N VAL A 518 0.45 12.42 -15.36
CA VAL A 518 -0.56 13.45 -15.13
C VAL A 518 -0.32 14.21 -13.83
N GLU A 519 -0.59 15.50 -13.84
CA GLU A 519 -0.63 16.35 -12.66
C GLU A 519 -2.04 16.32 -12.05
N TRP A 520 -2.11 15.90 -10.79
CA TRP A 520 -3.27 16.00 -9.94
C TRP A 520 -3.23 17.34 -9.19
N VAL A 521 -4.29 18.14 -9.32
CA VAL A 521 -4.42 19.44 -8.65
C VAL A 521 -5.66 19.44 -7.77
N GLY A 522 -5.44 19.67 -6.48
CA GLY A 522 -6.49 19.76 -5.48
C GLY A 522 -7.09 21.16 -5.40
N ASP A 523 -8.29 21.23 -4.87
CA ASP A 523 -8.95 22.48 -4.53
C ASP A 523 -8.26 23.12 -3.32
N LYS A 524 -7.77 24.35 -3.49
CA LYS A 524 -7.07 25.14 -2.48
C LYS A 524 -8.02 26.13 -1.83
N SER A 525 -9.23 25.72 -1.49
CA SER A 525 -10.28 26.62 -0.99
C SER A 525 -9.86 27.43 0.24
N TRP A 526 -8.94 26.90 1.05
CA TRP A 526 -8.28 27.57 2.17
C TRP A 526 -7.44 28.81 1.80
N SER A 527 -7.09 28.98 0.53
CA SER A 527 -6.26 30.08 0.03
C SER A 527 -7.06 31.31 -0.43
N HIS A 528 -8.40 31.24 -0.40
CA HIS A 528 -9.24 32.36 -0.80
C HIS A 528 -9.41 33.38 0.35
N PRO A 529 -9.32 34.70 0.08
CA PRO A 529 -9.41 35.74 1.11
C PRO A 529 -10.80 35.85 1.79
N ASN A 530 -11.85 35.26 1.22
CA ASN A 530 -13.15 35.10 1.92
C ASN A 530 -13.24 33.83 2.79
N ALA A 531 -12.18 33.02 2.87
CA ALA A 531 -12.07 31.95 3.86
C ALA A 531 -11.63 32.47 5.23
N GLN A 532 -11.57 33.80 5.41
CA GLN A 532 -11.06 34.47 6.60
C GLN A 532 -12.15 35.01 7.53
N LEU A 533 -11.86 34.82 8.82
CA LEU A 533 -12.27 35.60 10.00
C LEU A 533 -13.58 35.16 10.67
N ASP A 534 -13.49 34.06 11.42
CA ASP A 534 -14.03 34.13 12.79
C ASP A 534 -13.32 35.32 13.45
N LYS A 535 -14.08 36.36 13.75
CA LYS A 535 -13.55 37.59 14.33
C LYS A 535 -12.79 37.24 15.63
N PRO A 536 -11.64 37.87 15.91
CA PRO A 536 -10.99 37.75 17.20
C PRO A 536 -11.88 38.46 18.25
N GLY A 537 -12.81 37.70 18.85
CA GLY A 537 -13.82 38.24 19.75
C GLY A 537 -15.00 37.31 19.98
N GLU A 538 -15.30 36.40 19.06
CA GLU A 538 -16.17 35.26 19.35
C GLU A 538 -15.27 34.07 19.65
N SER A 539 -14.95 33.90 20.94
CA SER A 539 -14.67 32.56 21.42
C SER A 539 -15.86 31.70 21.00
N GLU A 540 -15.73 30.90 19.95
CA GLU A 540 -16.46 29.65 19.91
C GLU A 540 -16.11 28.97 21.22
N LYS A 541 -17.03 29.07 22.18
CA LYS A 541 -17.06 28.14 23.28
C LYS A 541 -17.21 26.79 22.60
N PHE A 542 -16.08 26.10 22.44
CA PHE A 542 -16.03 24.65 22.38
C PHE A 542 -16.57 24.15 23.74
N GLU A 543 -17.87 24.32 23.97
CA GLU A 543 -18.57 23.57 24.99
C GLU A 543 -18.51 22.13 24.54
N ALA A 544 -17.87 21.31 25.35
CA ALA A 544 -18.03 19.86 25.33
C ALA A 544 -19.54 19.59 25.45
N ALA A 545 -20.21 19.46 24.32
CA ALA A 545 -21.59 19.05 24.27
C ALA A 545 -21.64 17.57 24.63
N SER A 546 -21.67 17.28 25.94
CA SER A 546 -22.11 15.99 26.45
C SER A 546 -23.53 15.75 25.95
N PRO A 547 -23.78 14.79 25.05
CA PRO A 547 -25.14 14.41 24.75
C PRO A 547 -25.70 13.75 26.01
N SER A 548 -26.82 14.26 26.53
CA SER A 548 -27.56 13.53 27.55
C SER A 548 -27.89 12.13 27.01
N PRO A 549 -27.68 11.05 27.77
CA PRO A 549 -27.73 9.71 27.24
C PRO A 549 -29.17 9.35 26.83
N PRO A 550 -29.40 8.80 25.62
CA PRO A 550 -30.58 7.99 25.39
C PRO A 550 -30.45 6.77 26.30
N ALA A 551 -31.52 6.44 27.03
CA ALA A 551 -31.55 5.29 27.89
C ALA A 551 -31.15 4.02 27.11
N THR A 552 -30.21 3.26 27.69
CA THR A 552 -29.80 1.89 27.32
C THR A 552 -29.09 1.68 25.98
N ALA A 553 -27.77 1.94 25.95
CA ALA A 553 -26.74 1.06 25.37
C ALA A 553 -25.34 1.58 25.76
N THR A 554 -24.72 0.99 26.78
CA THR A 554 -23.31 1.24 27.15
C THR A 554 -22.39 0.73 26.05
N SER A 555 -21.69 1.65 25.35
CA SER A 555 -20.49 1.31 24.57
C SER A 555 -19.33 2.12 25.14
N GLU A 556 -18.36 1.42 25.74
CA GLU A 556 -17.16 2.02 26.36
C GLU A 556 -16.08 2.41 25.31
N GLU A 557 -16.44 2.65 24.04
CA GLU A 557 -15.49 2.80 22.92
C GLU A 557 -15.51 4.18 22.23
N SER A 558 -15.99 5.25 22.88
CA SER A 558 -15.84 6.60 22.30
C SER A 558 -14.48 7.21 22.66
N PHE A 559 -13.70 7.63 21.65
CA PHE A 559 -12.33 8.15 21.83
C PHE A 559 -12.24 9.39 22.73
N ASP A 560 -13.34 10.15 22.86
CA ASP A 560 -13.42 11.27 23.79
C ASP A 560 -13.46 10.82 25.26
N TYR A 561 -13.99 9.61 25.55
CA TYR A 561 -14.10 9.04 26.91
C TYR A 561 -12.87 8.23 27.34
N LEU A 562 -12.09 7.72 26.38
CA LEU A 562 -10.80 7.06 26.64
C LEU A 562 -9.75 8.02 27.23
N ALA A 563 -10.01 9.33 27.21
CA ALA A 563 -9.20 10.37 27.86
C ALA A 563 -9.11 10.23 29.40
N HIS A 564 -9.94 9.40 30.04
CA HIS A 564 -9.95 9.23 31.49
C HIS A 564 -9.57 7.82 31.99
N GLY A 565 -9.40 6.85 31.10
CA GLY A 565 -9.03 5.47 31.43
C GLY A 565 -7.66 5.09 30.87
N GLU A 566 -6.65 5.04 31.73
CA GLU A 566 -5.30 4.50 31.47
C GLU A 566 -4.42 5.25 30.45
N ALA A 567 -4.15 6.53 30.73
CA ALA A 567 -2.93 7.19 30.26
C ALA A 567 -1.72 6.63 31.03
N SER A 568 -0.97 5.69 30.44
CA SER A 568 0.39 5.40 30.91
C SER A 568 1.31 6.56 30.50
N ILE A 569 1.56 7.45 31.45
CA ILE A 569 2.52 8.56 31.34
C ILE A 569 3.92 7.96 31.14
N MET A 570 4.47 8.03 29.92
CA MET A 570 5.92 7.88 29.73
C MET A 570 6.60 9.18 30.20
N GLY A 571 6.90 9.22 31.49
CA GLY A 571 7.75 10.23 32.11
C GLY A 571 9.21 9.96 31.80
N SER A 572 9.91 11.01 31.36
CA SER A 572 11.35 11.10 31.16
C SER A 572 12.15 10.66 32.40
N SER A 573 12.95 9.60 32.28
CA SER A 573 14.03 9.32 33.25
C SER A 573 15.34 9.95 32.76
N ASN A 574 15.82 10.90 33.54
CA ASN A 574 17.07 11.63 33.36
C ASN A 574 18.23 10.77 33.90
N PRO A 575 19.31 10.49 33.15
CA PRO A 575 20.41 9.68 33.65
C PRO A 575 21.46 10.58 34.32
N ASN A 576 21.44 10.66 35.64
CA ASN A 576 22.58 11.14 36.44
C ASN A 576 22.68 10.31 37.72
N GLY A 577 23.72 9.50 37.81
CA GLY A 577 24.05 8.72 39.01
C GLY A 577 25.14 7.70 38.73
N GLN A 578 26.38 8.07 39.04
CA GLN A 578 27.62 7.30 38.88
C GLN A 578 27.69 6.03 39.76
N ASP A 579 28.45 5.06 39.24
CA ASP A 579 29.37 4.11 39.90
C ASP A 579 29.02 3.48 41.27
N SER A 580 28.99 2.13 41.31
CA SER A 580 30.17 1.32 41.69
C SER A 580 29.83 -0.12 42.12
N SER A 581 30.73 -1.03 41.74
CA SER A 581 31.14 -2.28 42.42
C SER A 581 30.38 -3.62 42.21
N ASN A 582 31.15 -4.54 41.58
CA ASN A 582 31.40 -5.95 41.93
C ASN A 582 30.21 -6.91 42.14
N PHE A 583 29.97 -7.83 41.19
CA PHE A 583 30.58 -9.18 41.11
C PHE A 583 30.18 -9.87 39.80
#